data_AF-A0A0F9CRV4-F1
#
_entry.id   AF-A0A0F9CRV4-F1
#
_cell.length_a   1.000
_cell.length_b   1.000
_cell.length_c   1.000
_cell.angle_alpha   90.00
_cell.angle_beta   90.00
_cell.angle_gamma   90.00
#
_symmetry.space_group_name_H-M   'P 1'
#
loop_
_entity.id
_entity.type
_entity.pdbx_description
1 polymer ?
#
loop_
_entity_poly.entity_id
_entity_poly.type
_entity_poly.pdbx_seq_one_letter_code
_entity_poly.pdbx_strand_id
1 'polypeptide(L)'
;MEAAVSVFARSGFERATVDEIVQQAGFSKGAFYVHFESKEDLFQATLEERISRQLEAFRRGVDHTQPMDHNVRTILSAVFGLVREDPLWAPLFMEFGAHAARNEKVRQRLATMYERWRELIVDIL
;
A
#
# COMPACT_ATOMS: atom_id res chain seq x y z
N MET A 1 -7.90 -2.34 -9.36
CA MET A 1 -7.26 -1.73 -8.17
C MET A 1 -6.63 -0.37 -8.48
N GLU A 2 -5.88 -0.18 -9.58
CA GLU A 2 -5.28 1.13 -9.90
C GLU A 2 -6.29 2.30 -9.99
N ALA A 3 -7.45 2.09 -10.61
CA ALA A 3 -8.53 3.09 -10.61
C ALA A 3 -8.97 3.46 -9.18
N ALA A 4 -9.02 2.48 -8.28
CA ALA A 4 -9.37 2.69 -6.88
C ALA A 4 -8.32 3.54 -6.16
N VAL A 5 -7.01 3.25 -6.35
CA VAL A 5 -5.91 4.08 -5.83
C VAL A 5 -6.11 5.53 -6.26
N SER A 6 -6.34 5.75 -7.55
CA SER A 6 -6.49 7.10 -8.09
C SER A 6 -7.70 7.83 -7.49
N VAL A 7 -8.83 7.14 -7.33
CA VAL A 7 -10.02 7.71 -6.69
C VAL A 7 -9.78 7.99 -5.20
N PHE A 8 -9.18 7.06 -4.46
CA PHE A 8 -8.86 7.26 -3.04
C PHE A 8 -7.86 8.39 -2.82
N ALA A 9 -6.81 8.48 -3.64
CA ALA A 9 -5.80 9.53 -3.55
C ALA A 9 -6.37 10.92 -3.91
N ARG A 10 -7.35 10.99 -4.82
CA ARG A 10 -7.98 12.25 -5.24
C ARG A 10 -9.09 12.72 -4.30
N SER A 11 -9.97 11.81 -3.89
CA SER A 11 -11.20 12.14 -3.15
C SER A 11 -11.10 11.87 -1.66
N GLY A 12 -10.08 11.14 -1.21
CA GLY A 12 -10.00 10.57 0.14
C GLY A 12 -10.86 9.32 0.28
N PHE A 13 -10.56 8.49 1.27
CA PHE A 13 -11.28 7.22 1.47
C PHE A 13 -12.78 7.43 1.73
N GLU A 14 -13.13 8.38 2.58
CA GLU A 14 -14.51 8.63 3.01
C GLU A 14 -15.42 9.04 1.85
N ARG A 15 -14.96 9.97 1.00
CA ARG A 15 -15.77 10.52 -0.10
C ARG A 15 -15.78 9.65 -1.34
N ALA A 16 -14.77 8.80 -1.53
CA ALA A 16 -14.73 7.87 -2.65
C ALA A 16 -15.96 6.95 -2.65
N THR A 17 -16.52 6.71 -3.83
CA THR A 17 -17.67 5.82 -4.02
C THR A 17 -17.32 4.64 -4.92
N VAL A 18 -18.03 3.52 -4.75
CA VAL A 18 -17.91 2.37 -5.66
C VAL A 18 -18.25 2.79 -7.10
N ASP A 19 -19.23 3.66 -7.28
CA ASP A 19 -19.67 4.22 -8.56
C ASP A 19 -18.52 4.91 -9.30
N GLU A 20 -17.84 5.83 -8.64
CA GLU A 20 -16.68 6.53 -9.21
C GLU A 20 -15.55 5.56 -9.57
N ILE A 21 -15.29 4.57 -8.70
CA ILE A 21 -14.25 3.57 -8.92
C ILE A 21 -14.55 2.73 -10.15
N VAL A 22 -15.76 2.17 -10.25
CA VAL A 22 -16.13 1.29 -11.38
C VAL A 22 -16.26 2.08 -12.68
N GLN A 23 -16.74 3.33 -12.61
CA GLN A 23 -16.78 4.23 -13.76
C GLN A 23 -15.37 4.53 -14.27
N GLN A 24 -14.44 4.86 -13.37
CA GLN A 24 -13.05 5.11 -13.75
C GLN A 24 -12.34 3.83 -14.25
N ALA A 25 -12.71 2.67 -13.73
CA ALA A 25 -12.13 1.39 -14.12
C ALA A 25 -12.75 0.79 -15.39
N GLY A 26 -13.87 1.33 -15.89
CA GLY A 26 -14.59 0.78 -17.04
C GLY A 26 -15.35 -0.53 -16.73
N PHE A 27 -15.73 -0.75 -15.47
CA PHE A 27 -16.46 -1.94 -15.03
C PHE A 27 -17.86 -1.60 -14.52
N SER A 28 -18.71 -2.62 -14.39
CA SER A 28 -20.01 -2.49 -13.73
C SER A 28 -19.88 -2.62 -12.21
N LYS A 29 -20.87 -2.09 -11.47
CA LYS A 29 -20.99 -2.38 -10.03
C LYS A 29 -21.12 -3.87 -9.74
N GLY A 30 -21.86 -4.61 -10.58
CA GLY A 30 -21.99 -6.07 -10.43
C GLY A 30 -20.63 -6.76 -10.47
N ALA A 31 -19.76 -6.37 -11.40
CA ALA A 31 -18.40 -6.91 -11.50
C ALA A 31 -17.53 -6.56 -10.28
N PHE A 32 -17.72 -5.38 -9.67
CA PHE A 32 -17.05 -5.03 -8.42
C PHE A 32 -17.41 -6.01 -7.31
N TYR A 33 -18.70 -6.25 -7.09
CA TYR A 33 -19.18 -7.08 -5.97
C TYR A 33 -18.92 -8.58 -6.15
N VAL A 34 -18.45 -9.01 -7.32
CA VAL A 34 -17.87 -10.36 -7.51
C VAL A 34 -16.51 -10.49 -6.82
N HIS A 35 -15.74 -9.41 -6.73
CA HIS A 35 -14.36 -9.44 -6.22
C HIS A 35 -14.20 -8.81 -4.85
N PHE A 36 -15.04 -7.84 -4.49
CA PHE A 36 -14.91 -7.09 -3.25
C PHE A 36 -16.26 -6.96 -2.56
N GLU A 37 -16.30 -7.26 -1.27
CA GLU A 37 -17.53 -7.16 -0.49
C GLU A 37 -17.92 -5.70 -0.22
N SER A 38 -16.93 -4.80 -0.23
CA SER A 38 -17.10 -3.39 0.13
C SER A 38 -15.98 -2.49 -0.43
N LYS A 39 -16.16 -1.17 -0.30
CA LYS A 39 -15.11 -0.19 -0.62
C LYS A 39 -13.92 -0.35 0.33
N GLU A 40 -14.18 -0.66 1.59
CA GLU A 40 -13.21 -0.94 2.65
C GLU A 40 -12.34 -2.15 2.28
N ASP A 41 -12.96 -3.21 1.76
CA ASP A 41 -12.28 -4.43 1.32
C ASP A 41 -11.34 -4.14 0.14
N LEU A 42 -11.83 -3.42 -0.88
CA LEU A 42 -10.99 -2.97 -1.99
C LEU A 42 -9.85 -2.06 -1.54
N PHE A 43 -10.10 -1.15 -0.59
CA PHE A 43 -9.06 -0.27 -0.06
C PHE A 43 -7.97 -1.07 0.65
N GLN A 44 -8.34 -2.04 1.49
CA GLN A 44 -7.40 -2.94 2.15
C GLN A 44 -6.59 -3.77 1.15
N ALA A 45 -7.24 -4.36 0.15
CA ALA A 45 -6.57 -5.14 -0.88
C ALA A 45 -5.56 -4.29 -1.68
N THR A 46 -5.94 -3.06 -2.02
CA THR A 46 -5.09 -2.11 -2.72
C THR A 46 -3.83 -1.77 -1.92
N LEU A 47 -3.96 -1.59 -0.61
CA LEU A 47 -2.83 -1.30 0.27
C LEU A 47 -1.91 -2.51 0.42
N GLU A 48 -2.47 -3.67 0.73
CA GLU A 48 -1.70 -4.90 0.89
C GLU A 48 -0.85 -5.22 -0.35
N GLU A 49 -1.44 -5.01 -1.52
CA GLU A 49 -0.77 -5.20 -2.79
C GLU A 49 0.39 -4.21 -2.97
N ARG A 50 0.20 -2.91 -2.68
CA ARG A 50 1.28 -1.92 -2.76
C ARG A 50 2.40 -2.15 -1.77
N ILE A 51 2.06 -2.50 -0.52
CA ILE A 51 3.02 -2.85 0.52
C ILE A 51 3.85 -4.05 0.09
N SER A 52 3.20 -5.08 -0.45
CA SER A 52 3.88 -6.29 -0.89
C SER A 52 4.82 -6.00 -2.05
N ARG A 53 4.40 -5.17 -3.03
CA ARG A 53 5.27 -4.70 -4.12
C ARG A 53 6.50 -3.95 -3.59
N GLN A 54 6.34 -3.10 -2.58
CA GLN A 54 7.46 -2.37 -1.97
C GLN A 54 8.41 -3.31 -1.21
N LEU A 55 7.87 -4.21 -0.39
CA LEU A 55 8.66 -5.16 0.38
C LEU A 55 9.50 -6.06 -0.55
N GLU A 56 8.92 -6.51 -1.66
CA GLU A 56 9.64 -7.25 -2.69
C GLU A 56 10.73 -6.42 -3.37
N ALA A 57 10.46 -5.13 -3.65
CA ALA A 57 11.46 -4.23 -4.22
C ALA A 57 12.66 -4.06 -3.27
N PHE A 58 12.42 -3.91 -1.96
CA PHE A 58 13.49 -3.83 -0.98
C PHE A 58 14.26 -5.14 -0.86
N ARG A 59 13.57 -6.28 -0.78
CA ARG A 59 14.21 -7.61 -0.75
C ARG A 59 15.12 -7.82 -1.95
N ARG A 60 14.68 -7.44 -3.16
CA ARG A 60 15.51 -7.51 -4.37
C ARG A 60 16.73 -6.59 -4.34
N GLY A 61 16.66 -5.50 -3.57
CA GLY A 61 17.77 -4.56 -3.39
C GLY A 61 18.78 -4.98 -2.32
N VAL A 62 18.48 -6.00 -1.51
CA VAL A 62 19.41 -6.53 -0.50
C VAL A 62 20.41 -7.46 -1.17
N ASP A 63 21.69 -7.20 -0.96
CA ASP A 63 22.79 -8.07 -1.34
C ASP A 63 23.53 -8.51 -0.08
N HIS A 64 23.30 -9.74 0.38
CA HIS A 64 23.93 -10.28 1.59
C HIS A 64 25.44 -10.50 1.46
N THR A 65 26.03 -10.30 0.26
CA THR A 65 27.49 -10.28 0.10
C THR A 65 28.11 -8.93 0.43
N GLN A 66 27.29 -7.87 0.52
CA GLN A 66 27.71 -6.51 0.86
C GLN A 66 27.61 -6.24 2.36
N PRO A 67 28.41 -5.29 2.88
CA PRO A 67 28.26 -4.80 4.25
C PRO A 67 26.84 -4.29 4.56
N MET A 68 26.41 -4.44 5.81
CA MET A 68 25.08 -4.00 6.28
C MET A 68 24.80 -2.52 5.93
N ASP A 69 25.77 -1.63 6.07
CA ASP A 69 25.59 -0.20 5.79
C ASP A 69 25.30 0.08 4.30
N HIS A 70 25.81 -0.76 3.40
CA HIS A 70 25.44 -0.73 1.98
C HIS A 70 23.95 -1.05 1.81
N ASN A 71 23.49 -2.18 2.34
CA ASN A 71 22.10 -2.62 2.21
C ASN A 71 21.12 -1.62 2.85
N VAL A 72 21.46 -1.07 4.02
CA VAL A 72 20.68 -0.01 4.67
C VAL A 72 20.59 1.23 3.78
N ARG A 73 21.69 1.68 3.17
CA ARG A 73 21.68 2.84 2.24
C ARG A 73 20.86 2.54 0.99
N THR A 74 20.95 1.34 0.43
CA THR A 74 20.18 0.92 -0.75
C THR A 74 18.69 0.95 -0.47
N ILE A 75 18.26 0.40 0.67
CA ILE A 75 16.85 0.41 1.07
C ILE A 75 16.35 1.81 1.37
N LEU A 76 17.10 2.62 2.14
CA LEU A 76 16.70 4.01 2.40
C LEU A 76 16.56 4.79 1.09
N SER A 77 17.49 4.60 0.15
CA SER A 77 17.42 5.24 -1.17
C SER A 77 16.18 4.79 -1.95
N ALA A 78 15.83 3.51 -1.88
CA ALA A 78 14.62 2.98 -2.49
C ALA A 78 13.35 3.55 -1.82
N VAL A 79 13.29 3.61 -0.48
CA VAL A 79 12.14 4.19 0.26
C VAL A 79 11.91 5.64 -0.15
N PHE A 80 12.95 6.46 -0.22
CA PHE A 80 12.83 7.85 -0.66
C PHE A 80 12.61 7.98 -2.17
N GLY A 81 13.06 6.99 -2.97
CA GLY A 81 12.79 6.87 -4.39
C GLY A 81 11.31 6.65 -4.72
N LEU A 82 10.58 5.95 -3.83
CA LEU A 82 9.15 5.68 -4.00
C LEU A 82 8.28 6.94 -4.15
N VAL A 83 8.69 8.07 -3.56
CA VAL A 83 7.97 9.34 -3.72
C VAL A 83 8.00 9.83 -5.17
N ARG A 84 9.05 9.50 -5.93
CA ARG A 84 9.15 9.78 -7.37
C ARG A 84 8.47 8.72 -8.22
N GLU A 85 8.62 7.45 -7.87
CA GLU A 85 8.16 6.33 -8.69
C GLU A 85 6.66 6.06 -8.53
N ASP A 86 6.09 6.34 -7.36
CA ASP A 86 4.68 6.16 -7.06
C ASP A 86 4.12 7.39 -6.31
N PRO A 87 3.76 8.46 -7.05
CA PRO A 87 3.27 9.71 -6.46
C PRO A 87 1.98 9.54 -5.64
N LEU A 88 1.24 8.46 -5.87
CA LEU A 88 -0.01 8.18 -5.17
C LEU A 88 0.21 7.41 -3.86
N TRP A 89 1.40 6.88 -3.62
CA TRP A 89 1.70 6.11 -2.41
C TRP A 89 1.56 6.96 -1.15
N ALA A 90 2.18 8.14 -1.10
CA ALA A 90 2.19 8.96 0.11
C ALA A 90 0.77 9.43 0.51
N PRO A 91 -0.07 9.97 -0.40
CA PRO A 91 -1.46 10.28 -0.09
C PRO A 91 -2.26 9.06 0.37
N LEU A 92 -2.13 7.93 -0.34
CA LEU A 92 -2.86 6.70 -0.01
C LEU A 92 -2.47 6.16 1.38
N PHE A 93 -1.18 6.19 1.70
CA PHE A 93 -0.67 5.77 3.00
C PHE A 93 -1.17 6.67 4.13
N MET A 94 -1.23 7.99 3.91
CA MET A 94 -1.76 8.94 4.88
C MET A 94 -3.26 8.73 5.12
N GLU A 95 -4.05 8.52 4.06
CA GLU A 95 -5.47 8.15 4.16
C GLU A 95 -5.65 6.84 4.94
N PHE A 96 -4.80 5.86 4.70
CA PHE A 96 -4.81 4.59 5.43
C PHE A 96 -4.51 4.79 6.92
N GLY A 97 -3.48 5.56 7.26
CA GLY A 97 -3.15 5.87 8.66
C GLY A 97 -4.30 6.59 9.36
N ALA A 98 -4.93 7.55 8.69
CA ALA A 98 -6.09 8.27 9.21
C ALA A 98 -7.32 7.35 9.43
N HIS A 99 -7.53 6.39 8.53
CA HIS A 99 -8.60 5.40 8.66
C HIS A 99 -8.29 4.37 9.77
N ALA A 100 -7.05 3.89 9.86
CA ALA A 100 -6.58 2.95 10.89
C ALA A 100 -6.69 3.51 12.31
N ALA A 101 -6.47 4.82 12.49
CA ALA A 101 -6.64 5.48 13.78
C ALA A 101 -8.07 5.34 14.34
N ARG A 102 -9.07 5.19 13.46
CA ARG A 102 -10.50 5.13 13.81
C ARG A 102 -11.11 3.73 13.66
N ASN A 103 -10.38 2.74 13.14
CA ASN A 103 -10.90 1.41 12.82
C ASN A 103 -9.96 0.30 13.32
N GLU A 104 -10.41 -0.51 14.29
CA GLU A 104 -9.63 -1.59 14.90
C GLU A 104 -9.17 -2.65 13.88
N LYS A 105 -10.05 -3.08 12.97
CA LYS A 105 -9.71 -4.09 11.95
C LYS A 105 -8.56 -3.62 11.06
N VAL A 106 -8.57 -2.33 10.75
CA VAL A 106 -7.56 -1.67 9.90
C VAL A 106 -6.27 -1.45 10.69
N ARG A 107 -6.36 -1.11 11.98
CA ARG A 107 -5.21 -1.05 12.89
C ARG A 107 -4.50 -2.40 13.04
N GLN A 108 -5.25 -3.50 13.18
CA GLN A 108 -4.66 -4.85 13.20
C GLN A 108 -3.93 -5.17 11.90
N ARG A 109 -4.48 -4.78 10.74
CA ARG A 109 -3.83 -4.93 9.44
C ARG A 109 -2.52 -4.12 9.36
N LEU A 110 -2.53 -2.90 9.89
CA LEU A 110 -1.35 -2.04 9.98
C LEU A 110 -0.26 -2.68 10.86
N ALA A 111 -0.64 -3.32 11.98
CA ALA A 111 0.30 -4.05 12.83
C ALA A 111 0.95 -5.21 12.06
N THR A 112 0.18 -6.01 11.30
CA THR A 112 0.73 -7.07 10.43
C THR A 112 1.71 -6.52 9.40
N MET A 113 1.44 -5.34 8.84
CA MET A 113 2.38 -4.68 7.93
C MET A 113 3.69 -4.30 8.63
N TYR A 114 3.62 -3.70 9.82
CA TYR A 114 4.83 -3.35 10.57
C TYR A 114 5.66 -4.58 10.94
N GLU A 115 5.03 -5.73 11.21
CA GLU A 115 5.72 -7.01 11.43
C GLU A 115 6.51 -7.45 10.18
N ARG A 116 5.92 -7.37 8.99
CA ARG A 116 6.62 -7.70 7.73
C ARG A 116 7.81 -6.79 7.46
N TRP A 117 7.68 -5.50 7.79
CA TRP A 117 8.78 -4.55 7.72
C TRP A 117 9.87 -4.84 8.73
N ARG A 118 9.49 -5.23 9.97
CA ARG A 118 10.45 -5.63 11.00
C ARG A 118 11.24 -6.85 10.57
N GLU A 119 10.58 -7.87 10.01
CA GLU A 119 11.25 -9.07 9.49
C GLU A 119 12.28 -8.72 8.43
N LEU A 120 11.94 -7.83 7.49
CA LEU A 120 12.90 -7.37 6.48
C LEU A 120 14.09 -6.67 7.13
N ILE A 121 13.86 -5.75 8.07
CA ILE A 121 14.94 -5.04 8.76
C ILE A 121 15.85 -6.03 9.50
N VAL A 122 15.28 -7.03 10.18
CA VAL A 122 16.04 -8.07 10.88
C VAL A 122 16.86 -8.94 9.92
N ASP A 123 16.34 -9.24 8.73
CA ASP A 123 17.06 -10.01 7.70
C ASP A 123 18.30 -9.29 7.14
N ILE A 124 18.35 -7.97 7.28
CA ILE A 124 19.46 -7.12 6.81
C ILE A 124 20.55 -6.93 7.89
N LEU A 125 20.18 -7.06 9.16
CA LEU A 125 21.08 -6.91 10.32
C LEU A 125 21.93 -8.17 10.53
#